data_AF-A0A3R9LQK5-F1
#
_entry.id   AF-A0A3R9LQK5-F1
#
_cell.length_a   1.000
_cell.length_b   1.000
_cell.length_c   1.000
_cell.angle_alpha   90.00
_cell.angle_beta   90.00
_cell.angle_gamma   90.00
#
_symmetry.space_group_name_H-M   'P 1'
#
loop_
_entity.id
_entity.type
_entity.pdbx_description
1 polymer ?
#
loop_
_entity_poly.entity_id
_entity_poly.type
_entity_poly.pdbx_seq_one_letter_code
_entity_poly.pdbx_strand_id
1 'polypeptide(L)'
;MIAMSNLEEFAQAVGRDVKVLNQKPEPRLTLTGNTLGIVGGNNVTLPLPENVGHEIRGVGSPEGRITAEIGTTYVDVNVTNGALKWIKESGNGNTGWKVLIGDTGWRTLKSVSKLTVGSRTSTVKIRRANNLVAYQFGGLEWGWFGIVRRNGKGFVGQSKNGAKVLELDGIPIGFRSENSLIGNIFNDKGEIYGIWYLGGKSDSNFMHMTFEKGITTDKDIGDIRVSAVSYITDDPWPTTLP
;
A
#
# COMPACT_ATOMS: atom_id res chain seq x y z
N MET A 1 -46.30 77.90 27.21
CA MET A 1 -45.31 76.89 26.76
C MET A 1 -44.00 77.27 27.43
N ILE A 2 -43.53 76.51 28.42
CA ILE A 2 -42.30 76.85 29.16
C ILE A 2 -41.13 76.48 28.25
N ALA A 3 -40.41 77.50 27.76
CA ALA A 3 -39.19 77.27 26.99
C ALA A 3 -38.11 76.78 27.96
N MET A 4 -37.56 75.59 27.69
CA MET A 4 -36.39 75.11 28.40
C MET A 4 -35.22 76.07 28.19
N SER A 5 -34.33 76.17 29.18
CA SER A 5 -33.15 77.02 29.03
C SER A 5 -32.20 76.37 28.02
N ASN A 6 -31.65 77.19 27.13
CA ASN A 6 -30.78 76.71 26.05
C ASN A 6 -29.55 75.93 26.56
N LEU A 7 -29.14 76.12 27.82
CA LEU A 7 -28.00 75.42 28.40
C LEU A 7 -28.37 74.02 28.92
N GLU A 8 -29.57 73.83 29.49
CA GLU A 8 -30.01 72.50 29.94
C GLU A 8 -30.37 71.59 28.76
N GLU A 9 -30.97 72.14 27.70
CA GLU A 9 -31.20 71.36 26.47
C GLU A 9 -29.88 70.95 25.81
N PHE A 10 -28.89 71.83 25.74
CA PHE A 10 -27.57 71.50 25.18
C PHE A 10 -26.80 70.47 26.04
N ALA A 11 -26.81 70.60 27.36
CA ALA A 11 -26.12 69.68 28.25
C ALA A 11 -26.77 68.27 28.25
N GLN A 12 -28.10 68.18 28.17
CA GLN A 12 -28.77 66.89 28.09
C GLN A 12 -28.64 66.24 26.70
N ALA A 13 -28.53 67.01 25.63
CA ALA A 13 -28.27 66.49 24.30
C ALA A 13 -26.83 65.94 24.21
N VAL A 14 -25.83 66.74 24.58
CA VAL A 14 -24.42 66.31 24.55
C VAL A 14 -24.14 65.17 25.54
N GLY A 15 -24.73 65.21 26.74
CA GLY A 15 -24.59 64.13 27.72
C GLY A 15 -25.20 62.79 27.28
N ARG A 16 -26.28 62.82 26.49
CA ARG A 16 -26.85 61.61 25.90
C ARG A 16 -25.98 61.10 24.75
N ASP A 17 -25.52 61.97 23.87
CA ASP A 17 -24.74 61.57 22.70
C ASP A 17 -23.34 61.05 23.06
N VAL A 18 -22.66 61.66 24.03
CA VAL A 18 -21.34 61.20 24.51
C VAL A 18 -21.45 59.85 25.23
N LYS A 19 -22.54 59.58 25.96
CA LYS A 19 -22.75 58.31 26.65
C LYS A 19 -23.03 57.16 25.67
N VAL A 20 -23.62 57.44 24.51
CA VAL A 20 -23.82 56.47 23.43
C VAL A 20 -22.51 56.21 22.67
N LEU A 21 -21.69 57.25 22.43
CA LEU A 21 -20.42 57.11 21.71
C LEU A 21 -19.32 56.38 22.52
N ASN A 22 -19.33 56.47 23.86
CA ASN A 22 -18.37 55.78 24.73
C ASN A 22 -18.64 54.27 24.91
N GLN A 23 -19.75 53.74 24.39
CA GLN A 23 -20.01 52.30 24.33
C GLN A 23 -19.56 51.72 22.99
N LYS A 24 -18.31 51.95 22.61
CA LYS A 24 -17.76 51.38 21.37
C LYS A 24 -17.81 49.85 21.49
N PRO A 25 -18.63 49.14 20.69
CA PRO A 25 -18.64 47.69 20.76
C PRO A 25 -17.27 47.18 20.34
N GLU A 26 -16.67 46.33 21.16
CA GLU A 26 -15.43 45.65 20.77
C GLU A 26 -15.73 44.82 19.52
N PRO A 27 -15.01 45.05 18.41
CA PRO A 27 -15.23 44.27 17.20
C PRO A 27 -14.86 42.82 17.51
N ARG A 28 -15.88 41.98 17.68
CA ARG A 28 -15.70 40.54 17.85
C ARG A 28 -15.82 39.89 16.49
N LEU A 29 -14.79 39.14 16.13
CA LEU A 29 -14.81 38.29 14.97
C LEU A 29 -15.49 36.97 15.32
N THR A 30 -16.42 36.54 14.48
CA THR A 30 -17.07 35.23 14.57
C THR A 30 -16.84 34.49 13.28
N LEU A 31 -16.35 33.25 13.37
CA LEU A 31 -16.26 32.35 12.23
C LEU A 31 -17.42 31.37 12.28
N THR A 32 -18.30 31.39 11.28
CA THR A 32 -19.38 30.42 11.10
C THR A 32 -19.23 29.80 9.72
N GLY A 33 -18.82 28.52 9.65
CA GLY A 33 -18.43 27.90 8.39
C GLY A 33 -17.21 28.62 7.77
N ASN A 34 -17.34 29.05 6.51
CA ASN A 34 -16.34 29.86 5.79
C ASN A 34 -16.65 31.37 5.78
N THR A 35 -17.60 31.84 6.59
CA THR A 35 -17.94 33.27 6.67
C THR A 35 -17.31 33.88 7.92
N LEU A 36 -16.44 34.86 7.72
CA LEU A 36 -15.88 35.70 8.77
C LEU A 36 -16.82 36.89 8.99
N GLY A 37 -17.51 36.90 10.12
CA GLY A 37 -18.41 37.99 10.53
C GLY A 37 -17.75 38.92 11.55
N ILE A 38 -18.12 40.20 11.51
CA ILE A 38 -17.91 41.17 12.60
C ILE A 38 -19.26 41.35 13.29
N VAL A 39 -19.31 41.14 14.60
CA VAL A 39 -20.50 41.43 15.41
C VAL A 39 -20.88 42.91 15.20
N GLY A 40 -22.07 43.15 14.65
CA GLY A 40 -22.50 44.49 14.21
C GLY A 40 -22.89 44.60 12.72
N GLY A 41 -22.72 43.53 11.92
CA GLY A 41 -23.45 43.35 10.66
C GLY A 41 -22.60 43.13 9.41
N ASN A 42 -21.30 43.43 9.46
CA ASN A 42 -20.40 43.19 8.33
C ASN A 42 -19.95 41.73 8.29
N ASN A 43 -19.87 41.15 7.09
CA ASN A 43 -19.33 39.80 6.88
C ASN A 43 -18.53 39.73 5.59
N VAL A 44 -17.57 38.80 5.56
CA VAL A 44 -16.80 38.40 4.37
C VAL A 44 -16.92 36.89 4.25
N THR A 45 -17.37 36.41 3.09
CA THR A 45 -17.29 35.00 2.75
C THR A 45 -15.87 34.71 2.27
N LEU A 46 -15.14 33.89 3.02
CA LEU A 46 -13.85 33.38 2.60
C LEU A 46 -14.10 32.39 1.45
N PRO A 47 -13.40 32.50 0.31
CA PRO A 47 -13.53 31.51 -0.76
C PRO A 47 -13.20 30.13 -0.19
N LEU A 48 -14.08 29.15 -0.45
CA LEU A 48 -13.72 27.76 -0.23
C LEU A 48 -12.61 27.41 -1.24
N PRO A 49 -11.62 26.58 -0.88
CA PRO A 49 -10.61 26.15 -1.83
C PRO A 49 -11.29 25.54 -3.07
N GLU A 50 -10.92 25.95 -4.29
CA GLU A 50 -11.51 25.40 -5.52
C GLU A 50 -11.21 23.90 -5.72
N ASN A 51 -10.30 23.36 -4.91
CA ASN A 51 -9.90 21.95 -4.88
C ASN A 51 -10.48 21.19 -3.68
N VAL A 52 -11.77 21.32 -3.41
CA VAL A 52 -12.48 20.32 -2.58
C VAL A 52 -12.70 19.09 -3.45
N GLY A 53 -11.61 18.38 -3.78
CA GLY A 53 -11.67 17.15 -4.55
C GLY A 53 -12.50 16.12 -3.78
N HIS A 54 -13.76 15.94 -4.16
CA HIS A 54 -14.53 14.79 -3.71
C HIS A 54 -13.76 13.53 -4.08
N GLU A 55 -13.59 12.63 -3.11
CA GLU A 55 -12.95 11.34 -3.37
C GLU A 55 -13.75 10.59 -4.45
N ILE A 56 -13.12 10.34 -5.60
CA ILE A 56 -13.76 9.62 -6.70
C ILE A 56 -13.92 8.17 -6.28
N ARG A 57 -15.09 7.58 -6.53
CA ARG A 57 -15.38 6.18 -6.17
C ARG A 57 -15.89 5.42 -7.37
N GLY A 58 -15.50 4.16 -7.50
CA GLY A 58 -16.02 3.26 -8.53
C GLY A 58 -15.52 1.84 -8.37
N VAL A 59 -15.75 1.00 -9.37
CA VAL A 59 -15.29 -0.39 -9.39
C VAL A 59 -14.03 -0.51 -10.25
N GLY A 60 -13.01 -1.19 -9.74
CA GLY A 60 -11.78 -1.53 -10.44
C GLY A 60 -10.78 -0.37 -10.56
N SER A 61 -9.66 -0.63 -11.22
CA SER A 61 -8.59 0.37 -11.42
C SER A 61 -9.09 1.62 -12.15
N PRO A 62 -8.74 2.85 -11.71
CA PRO A 62 -9.00 4.07 -12.47
C PRO A 62 -8.06 4.25 -13.68
N GLU A 63 -6.95 3.51 -13.73
CA GLU A 63 -5.94 3.59 -14.79
C GLU A 63 -6.54 3.32 -16.17
N GLY A 64 -6.30 4.23 -17.12
CA GLY A 64 -6.83 4.20 -18.48
C GLY A 64 -8.32 4.58 -18.59
N ARG A 65 -9.01 4.84 -17.48
CA ARG A 65 -10.46 5.11 -17.47
C ARG A 65 -10.84 6.50 -16.97
N ILE A 66 -10.17 6.98 -15.93
CA ILE A 66 -10.54 8.22 -15.24
C ILE A 66 -9.47 9.29 -15.50
N THR A 67 -9.83 10.35 -16.22
CA THR A 67 -9.00 11.55 -16.40
C THR A 67 -9.02 12.38 -15.11
N ALA A 68 -7.84 12.74 -14.60
CA ALA A 68 -7.72 13.57 -13.41
C ALA A 68 -6.36 14.29 -13.35
N GLU A 69 -6.30 15.36 -12.58
CA GLU A 69 -5.07 16.06 -12.25
C GLU A 69 -4.27 15.31 -11.18
N ILE A 70 -2.95 15.53 -11.16
CA ILE A 70 -2.04 14.96 -10.14
C ILE A 70 -2.55 15.29 -8.73
N GLY A 71 -2.47 14.31 -7.82
CA GLY A 71 -2.95 14.43 -6.44
C GLY A 71 -4.40 13.97 -6.24
N THR A 72 -5.17 13.79 -7.32
CA THR A 72 -6.53 13.23 -7.22
C THR A 72 -6.48 11.81 -6.67
N THR A 73 -7.38 11.49 -5.72
CA THR A 73 -7.53 10.13 -5.19
C THR A 73 -8.78 9.43 -5.69
N TYR A 74 -8.69 8.12 -5.84
CA TYR A 74 -9.79 7.25 -6.25
C TYR A 74 -9.90 6.05 -5.31
N VAL A 75 -11.12 5.64 -4.96
CA VAL A 75 -11.39 4.43 -4.16
C VAL A 75 -12.11 3.39 -5.00
N ASP A 76 -11.52 2.19 -5.05
CA ASP A 76 -12.18 1.01 -5.60
C ASP A 76 -13.05 0.37 -4.52
N VAL A 77 -14.37 0.45 -4.71
CA VAL A 77 -15.36 -0.03 -3.74
C VAL A 77 -15.39 -1.56 -3.62
N ASN A 78 -14.84 -2.28 -4.60
CA ASN A 78 -14.77 -3.75 -4.59
C ASN A 78 -13.40 -4.27 -4.15
N VAL A 79 -12.42 -3.37 -3.92
CA VAL A 79 -11.05 -3.74 -3.56
C VAL A 79 -10.47 -4.74 -4.57
N THR A 80 -10.64 -4.45 -5.87
CA THR A 80 -10.29 -5.38 -6.96
C THR A 80 -8.81 -5.71 -6.89
N ASN A 81 -8.49 -7.00 -6.87
CA ASN A 81 -7.14 -7.52 -6.67
C ASN A 81 -6.42 -6.98 -5.42
N GLY A 82 -7.16 -6.57 -4.39
CA GLY A 82 -6.59 -6.03 -3.16
C GLY A 82 -6.29 -4.52 -3.20
N ALA A 83 -6.52 -3.82 -4.31
CA ALA A 83 -6.29 -2.38 -4.38
C ALA A 83 -7.50 -1.60 -3.85
N LEU A 84 -7.35 -0.87 -2.74
CA LEU A 84 -8.43 -0.07 -2.15
C LEU A 84 -8.39 1.37 -2.64
N LYS A 85 -7.24 2.04 -2.49
CA LYS A 85 -7.09 3.48 -2.77
C LYS A 85 -5.98 3.72 -3.76
N TRP A 86 -6.26 4.61 -4.70
CA TRP A 86 -5.38 5.03 -5.78
C TRP A 86 -5.12 6.54 -5.69
N ILE A 87 -3.99 6.97 -6.24
CA ILE A 87 -3.62 8.37 -6.38
C ILE A 87 -3.10 8.62 -7.79
N LYS A 88 -3.46 9.77 -8.36
CA LYS A 88 -2.90 10.27 -9.62
C LYS A 88 -1.50 10.81 -9.34
N GLU A 89 -0.48 10.05 -9.70
CA GLU A 89 0.91 10.39 -9.36
C GLU A 89 1.57 11.21 -10.48
N SER A 90 1.16 11.02 -11.74
CA SER A 90 1.76 11.71 -12.88
C SER A 90 0.78 11.99 -14.02
N GLY A 91 1.03 13.07 -14.77
CA GLY A 91 0.22 13.51 -15.91
C GLY A 91 -1.18 14.03 -15.55
N ASN A 92 -1.85 14.66 -16.53
CA ASN A 92 -3.22 15.18 -16.38
C ASN A 92 -4.27 14.40 -17.22
N GLY A 93 -3.86 13.28 -17.83
CA GLY A 93 -4.73 12.39 -18.61
C GLY A 93 -5.40 11.29 -17.76
N ASN A 94 -5.83 10.21 -18.41
CA ASN A 94 -6.42 9.04 -17.77
C ASN A 94 -5.42 7.96 -17.33
N THR A 95 -4.12 8.18 -17.51
CA THR A 95 -3.03 7.29 -17.10
C THR A 95 -2.15 7.92 -16.02
N GLY A 96 -1.32 7.12 -15.35
CA GLY A 96 -0.44 7.60 -14.27
C GLY A 96 -1.05 7.50 -12.88
N TRP A 97 -2.04 6.62 -12.72
CA TRP A 97 -2.58 6.22 -11.42
C TRP A 97 -1.71 5.14 -10.77
N LYS A 98 -1.50 5.25 -9.46
CA LYS A 98 -0.88 4.20 -8.64
C LYS A 98 -1.71 3.86 -7.42
N VAL A 99 -1.57 2.63 -6.95
CA VAL A 99 -2.15 2.18 -5.69
C VAL A 99 -1.42 2.85 -4.53
N LEU A 100 -2.17 3.61 -3.73
CA LEU A 100 -1.72 4.25 -2.49
C LEU A 100 -1.95 3.32 -1.29
N ILE A 101 -3.09 2.62 -1.26
CA ILE A 101 -3.44 1.65 -0.22
C ILE A 101 -3.94 0.39 -0.90
N GLY A 102 -3.22 -0.72 -0.72
CA GLY A 102 -3.64 -2.01 -1.21
C GLY A 102 -2.92 -3.17 -0.53
N ASP A 103 -3.59 -4.32 -0.51
CA ASP A 103 -3.06 -5.55 0.03
C ASP A 103 -3.66 -6.73 -0.74
N THR A 104 -2.81 -7.47 -1.45
CA THR A 104 -3.25 -8.63 -2.23
C THR A 104 -3.69 -9.79 -1.33
N GLY A 105 -3.36 -9.78 -0.03
CA GLY A 105 -3.38 -10.96 0.81
C GLY A 105 -2.35 -12.01 0.36
N TRP A 106 -2.26 -13.12 1.10
CA TRP A 106 -1.39 -14.24 0.74
C TRP A 106 -1.95 -15.04 -0.44
N ARG A 107 -1.16 -15.19 -1.50
CA ARG A 107 -1.47 -15.97 -2.70
C ARG A 107 -0.51 -17.12 -2.87
N THR A 108 -1.01 -18.29 -3.24
CA THR A 108 -0.18 -19.49 -3.39
C THR A 108 0.41 -19.52 -4.78
N LEU A 109 1.73 -19.56 -4.89
CA LEU A 109 2.43 -19.66 -6.17
C LEU A 109 2.47 -21.10 -6.66
N LYS A 110 2.44 -21.25 -7.99
CA LYS A 110 2.72 -22.52 -8.65
C LYS A 110 4.21 -22.86 -8.49
N SER A 111 4.51 -23.68 -7.49
CA SER A 111 5.87 -24.13 -7.18
C SER A 111 6.16 -25.54 -7.68
N VAL A 112 7.43 -25.79 -7.97
CA VAL A 112 8.00 -27.08 -8.40
C VAL A 112 8.94 -27.63 -7.32
N SER A 113 9.39 -28.88 -7.49
CA SER A 113 10.22 -29.61 -6.52
C SER A 113 9.61 -29.75 -5.12
N LYS A 114 8.34 -29.41 -4.92
CA LYS A 114 7.67 -29.40 -3.62
C LYS A 114 7.53 -30.81 -3.03
N LEU A 115 7.87 -30.97 -1.76
CA LEU A 115 7.65 -32.21 -1.02
C LEU A 115 6.18 -32.37 -0.59
N THR A 116 5.64 -33.57 -0.70
CA THR A 116 4.35 -33.99 -0.13
C THR A 116 4.59 -35.09 0.89
N VAL A 117 4.10 -34.90 2.13
CA VAL A 117 4.14 -35.88 3.22
C VAL A 117 2.71 -36.12 3.71
N GLY A 118 2.18 -37.32 3.46
CA GLY A 118 0.77 -37.62 3.70
C GLY A 118 -0.14 -36.71 2.88
N SER A 119 -1.08 -36.01 3.54
CA SER A 119 -1.98 -35.03 2.91
C SER A 119 -1.39 -33.62 2.80
N ARG A 120 -0.18 -33.37 3.33
CA ARG A 120 0.44 -32.05 3.40
C ARG A 120 1.44 -31.86 2.28
N THR A 121 1.41 -30.69 1.63
CA THR A 121 2.30 -30.36 0.52
C THR A 121 2.98 -29.04 0.80
N SER A 122 4.28 -28.97 0.49
CA SER A 122 5.03 -27.74 0.59
C SER A 122 4.45 -26.67 -0.35
N THR A 123 4.33 -25.45 0.16
CA THR A 123 3.75 -24.30 -0.54
C THR A 123 4.67 -23.10 -0.41
N VAL A 124 4.71 -22.33 -1.49
CA VAL A 124 5.28 -20.98 -1.51
C VAL A 124 4.13 -20.02 -1.69
N LYS A 125 4.02 -19.03 -0.81
CA LYS A 125 3.03 -17.96 -0.91
C LYS A 125 3.71 -16.62 -1.05
N ILE A 126 3.01 -15.69 -1.67
CA ILE A 126 3.44 -14.32 -1.89
C ILE A 126 2.35 -13.34 -1.48
N ARG A 127 2.73 -12.17 -0.98
CA ARG A 127 1.81 -11.06 -0.66
C ARG A 127 2.47 -9.75 -1.02
N ARG A 128 1.70 -8.83 -1.60
CA ARG A 128 2.10 -7.44 -1.79
C ARG A 128 1.19 -6.55 -0.95
N ALA A 129 1.78 -5.81 -0.02
CA ALA A 129 1.11 -4.76 0.73
C ALA A 129 1.75 -3.43 0.32
N ASN A 130 0.99 -2.59 -0.39
CA ASN A 130 1.48 -1.39 -1.06
C ASN A 130 2.68 -1.71 -1.98
N ASN A 131 3.88 -1.23 -1.66
CA ASN A 131 5.09 -1.51 -2.44
C ASN A 131 5.95 -2.64 -1.83
N LEU A 132 5.60 -3.20 -0.68
CA LEU A 132 6.33 -4.29 -0.05
C LEU A 132 5.80 -5.64 -0.52
N VAL A 133 6.68 -6.46 -1.10
CA VAL A 133 6.42 -7.87 -1.41
C VAL A 133 7.08 -8.74 -0.35
N ALA A 134 6.37 -9.76 0.12
CA ALA A 134 6.88 -10.74 1.08
C ALA A 134 6.50 -12.17 0.66
N TYR A 135 7.35 -13.13 1.01
CA TYR A 135 7.13 -14.55 0.77
C TYR A 135 6.92 -15.33 2.08
N GLN A 136 6.18 -16.42 1.96
CA GLN A 136 6.03 -17.42 3.01
C GLN A 136 6.34 -18.80 2.42
N PHE A 137 7.18 -19.56 3.13
CA PHE A 137 7.50 -20.95 2.82
C PHE A 137 6.96 -21.83 3.94
N GLY A 138 6.26 -22.91 3.61
CA GLY A 138 5.71 -23.83 4.60
C GLY A 138 4.82 -24.89 3.97
N GLY A 139 3.77 -25.30 4.67
CA GLY A 139 2.74 -26.22 4.16
C GLY A 139 2.88 -27.67 4.64
N LEU A 140 4.04 -28.03 5.21
CA LEU A 140 4.20 -29.28 5.94
C LEU A 140 3.89 -29.11 7.43
N GLU A 141 4.05 -30.20 8.20
CA GLU A 141 3.87 -30.18 9.65
C GLU A 141 4.83 -29.19 10.33
N TRP A 142 4.40 -28.58 11.44
CA TRP A 142 5.13 -27.52 12.15
C TRP A 142 5.55 -26.31 11.29
N GLY A 143 4.83 -26.10 10.18
CA GLY A 143 5.12 -25.02 9.24
C GLY A 143 6.40 -25.25 8.44
N TRP A 144 6.91 -26.48 8.35
CA TRP A 144 8.08 -26.79 7.55
C TRP A 144 7.83 -26.61 6.05
N PHE A 145 8.91 -26.31 5.35
CA PHE A 145 8.99 -26.35 3.90
C PHE A 145 9.92 -27.48 3.49
N GLY A 146 9.60 -28.18 2.41
CA GLY A 146 10.43 -29.26 1.92
C GLY A 146 10.48 -29.33 0.41
N ILE A 147 11.56 -29.92 -0.09
CA ILE A 147 11.72 -30.29 -1.49
C ILE A 147 11.92 -31.79 -1.64
N VAL A 148 11.46 -32.33 -2.77
CA VAL A 148 11.74 -33.72 -3.13
C VAL A 148 13.22 -33.92 -3.43
N ARG A 149 13.69 -35.15 -3.21
CA ARG A 149 15.02 -35.63 -3.52
C ARG A 149 15.36 -35.47 -5.00
N ARG A 150 16.66 -35.45 -5.31
CA ARG A 150 17.17 -35.41 -6.69
C ARG A 150 16.56 -36.57 -7.49
N ASN A 151 16.07 -36.26 -8.69
CA ASN A 151 15.38 -37.20 -9.60
C ASN A 151 14.07 -37.78 -9.05
N GLY A 152 13.56 -37.29 -7.91
CA GLY A 152 12.22 -37.59 -7.43
C GLY A 152 11.15 -37.02 -8.37
N LYS A 153 9.93 -37.57 -8.30
CA LYS A 153 8.80 -37.10 -9.12
C LYS A 153 8.52 -35.62 -8.84
N GLY A 154 8.53 -34.79 -9.88
CA GLY A 154 8.29 -33.34 -9.78
C GLY A 154 9.52 -32.51 -9.39
N PHE A 155 10.69 -33.14 -9.21
CA PHE A 155 11.96 -32.44 -9.02
C PHE A 155 12.36 -31.71 -10.30
N VAL A 156 12.74 -30.43 -10.18
CA VAL A 156 13.28 -29.64 -11.28
C VAL A 156 14.67 -29.13 -10.88
N GLY A 157 15.70 -29.55 -11.60
CA GLY A 157 17.08 -29.18 -11.31
C GLY A 157 17.43 -27.76 -11.76
N GLN A 158 18.22 -27.06 -10.95
CA GLN A 158 18.88 -25.79 -11.34
C GLN A 158 20.37 -25.98 -11.62
N SER A 159 21.02 -26.80 -10.79
CA SER A 159 22.46 -27.09 -10.87
C SER A 159 22.73 -28.46 -10.23
N LYS A 160 24.00 -28.89 -10.19
CA LYS A 160 24.41 -30.13 -9.50
C LYS A 160 23.92 -30.20 -8.05
N ASN A 161 23.83 -29.06 -7.37
CA ASN A 161 23.42 -28.95 -5.97
C ASN A 161 22.11 -28.17 -5.78
N GLY A 162 21.50 -27.68 -6.86
CA GLY A 162 20.34 -26.81 -6.79
C GLY A 162 19.06 -27.39 -7.38
N ALA A 163 17.93 -26.92 -6.85
CA ALA A 163 16.58 -27.22 -7.30
C ALA A 163 15.83 -25.91 -7.55
N LYS A 164 15.06 -25.85 -8.65
CA LYS A 164 14.07 -24.80 -8.86
C LYS A 164 12.94 -24.98 -7.85
N VAL A 165 12.45 -23.84 -7.35
CA VAL A 165 11.27 -23.74 -6.47
C VAL A 165 10.14 -23.03 -7.22
N LEU A 166 10.50 -21.98 -7.96
CA LEU A 166 9.66 -21.36 -8.97
C LEU A 166 10.39 -21.44 -10.31
N GLU A 167 9.68 -21.82 -11.37
CA GLU A 167 10.25 -21.86 -12.72
C GLU A 167 10.52 -20.46 -13.27
N LEU A 168 11.12 -20.39 -14.47
CA LEU A 168 11.28 -19.13 -15.19
C LEU A 168 9.92 -18.45 -15.37
N ASP A 169 9.90 -17.13 -15.14
CA ASP A 169 8.70 -16.29 -15.12
C ASP A 169 7.61 -16.74 -14.13
N GLY A 170 8.01 -17.53 -13.12
CA GLY A 170 7.12 -18.03 -12.06
C GLY A 170 6.66 -16.98 -11.06
N ILE A 171 7.25 -15.78 -11.07
CA ILE A 171 6.83 -14.63 -10.25
C ILE A 171 5.97 -13.68 -11.12
N PRO A 172 4.66 -13.53 -10.83
CA PRO A 172 3.75 -12.73 -11.63
C PRO A 172 4.08 -11.23 -11.65
N ILE A 173 3.69 -10.54 -12.72
CA ILE A 173 3.70 -9.07 -12.78
C ILE A 173 2.91 -8.53 -11.59
N GLY A 174 3.46 -7.49 -10.96
CA GLY A 174 2.91 -6.92 -9.75
C GLY A 174 3.61 -7.40 -8.48
N PHE A 175 4.53 -8.35 -8.59
CA PHE A 175 5.26 -8.91 -7.45
C PHE A 175 6.77 -9.04 -7.69
N ARG A 176 7.31 -8.64 -8.85
CA ARG A 176 8.69 -8.93 -9.22
C ARG A 176 9.67 -8.01 -8.50
N SER A 177 10.86 -8.51 -8.17
CA SER A 177 11.93 -7.67 -7.64
C SER A 177 12.67 -6.98 -8.79
N GLU A 178 13.13 -5.76 -8.55
CA GLU A 178 13.96 -5.05 -9.53
C GLU A 178 15.30 -5.78 -9.75
N ASN A 179 15.98 -6.11 -8.65
CA ASN A 179 17.25 -6.83 -8.66
C ASN A 179 17.08 -8.28 -8.22
N SER A 180 18.01 -9.14 -8.62
CA SER A 180 18.11 -10.49 -8.05
C SER A 180 18.56 -10.44 -6.59
N LEU A 181 18.04 -11.36 -5.79
CA LEU A 181 18.25 -11.42 -4.35
C LEU A 181 18.75 -12.81 -3.93
N ILE A 182 19.52 -12.85 -2.86
CA ILE A 182 20.09 -14.07 -2.31
C ILE A 182 20.03 -14.03 -0.79
N GLY A 183 19.81 -15.18 -0.16
CA GLY A 183 19.87 -15.34 1.29
C GLY A 183 20.02 -16.80 1.69
N ASN A 184 20.09 -17.05 3.00
CA ASN A 184 20.37 -18.39 3.51
C ASN A 184 19.10 -19.23 3.68
N ILE A 185 19.26 -20.54 3.51
CA ILE A 185 18.33 -21.56 3.98
C ILE A 185 19.01 -22.40 5.07
N PHE A 186 18.22 -22.84 6.02
CA PHE A 186 18.65 -23.58 7.20
C PHE A 186 17.83 -24.85 7.36
N ASN A 187 18.27 -25.76 8.22
CA ASN A 187 17.42 -26.77 8.81
C ASN A 187 16.65 -26.21 10.02
N ASP A 188 15.80 -27.03 10.63
CA ASP A 188 15.00 -26.63 11.80
C ASP A 188 15.85 -26.28 13.04
N LYS A 189 17.10 -26.75 13.10
CA LYS A 189 18.05 -26.46 14.18
C LYS A 189 18.87 -25.17 13.94
N GLY A 190 18.73 -24.55 12.78
CA GLY A 190 19.48 -23.35 12.40
C GLY A 190 20.84 -23.62 11.74
N GLU A 191 21.17 -24.86 11.40
CA GLU A 191 22.35 -25.16 10.60
C GLU A 191 22.09 -24.77 9.13
N ILE A 192 23.08 -24.15 8.48
CA ILE A 192 22.96 -23.73 7.08
C ILE A 192 22.83 -24.97 6.19
N TYR A 193 21.76 -25.02 5.41
CA TYR A 193 21.59 -25.95 4.29
C TYR A 193 22.17 -25.38 3.00
N GLY A 194 22.19 -24.06 2.85
CA GLY A 194 22.77 -23.35 1.71
C GLY A 194 22.05 -22.04 1.47
N ILE A 195 21.73 -21.75 0.20
CA ILE A 195 21.11 -20.48 -0.21
C ILE A 195 19.75 -20.66 -0.90
N TRP A 196 18.92 -19.64 -0.83
CA TRP A 196 17.89 -19.36 -1.83
C TRP A 196 18.36 -18.20 -2.71
N TYR A 197 17.93 -18.21 -3.97
CA TYR A 197 18.17 -17.13 -4.92
C TYR A 197 16.88 -16.85 -5.68
N LEU A 198 16.54 -15.57 -5.78
CA LEU A 198 15.39 -15.05 -6.50
C LEU A 198 15.91 -14.20 -7.67
N GLY A 199 15.55 -14.55 -8.89
CA GLY A 199 15.89 -13.77 -10.09
C GLY A 199 15.00 -12.55 -10.21
N GLY A 200 15.59 -11.36 -10.40
CA GLY A 200 14.84 -10.13 -10.64
C GLY A 200 14.32 -10.00 -12.07
N LYS A 201 13.82 -8.81 -12.43
CA LYS A 201 13.26 -8.53 -13.76
C LYS A 201 14.21 -8.84 -14.92
N SER A 202 15.51 -8.61 -14.74
CA SER A 202 16.55 -8.90 -15.74
C SER A 202 17.06 -10.34 -15.71
N ASP A 203 16.54 -11.18 -14.80
CA ASP A 203 16.98 -12.56 -14.56
C ASP A 203 15.77 -13.50 -14.46
N SER A 204 14.78 -13.28 -15.33
CA SER A 204 13.66 -14.19 -15.59
C SER A 204 12.80 -14.58 -14.39
N ASN A 205 12.72 -13.75 -13.33
CA ASN A 205 11.64 -13.80 -12.32
C ASN A 205 11.38 -15.20 -11.73
N PHE A 206 12.44 -15.95 -11.38
CA PHE A 206 12.35 -17.31 -10.86
C PHE A 206 12.89 -17.42 -9.43
N MET A 207 12.78 -18.60 -8.82
CA MET A 207 13.43 -18.89 -7.55
C MET A 207 14.04 -20.28 -7.55
N HIS A 208 15.24 -20.40 -6.99
CA HIS A 208 15.89 -21.68 -6.76
C HIS A 208 16.55 -21.73 -5.38
N MET A 209 16.86 -22.95 -4.94
CA MET A 209 17.66 -23.20 -3.76
C MET A 209 18.89 -24.00 -4.16
N THR A 210 20.05 -23.71 -3.55
CA THR A 210 21.29 -24.45 -3.73
C THR A 210 21.79 -24.93 -2.37
N PHE A 211 22.09 -26.23 -2.27
CA PHE A 211 22.42 -26.89 -1.01
C PHE A 211 23.92 -27.16 -0.92
N GLU A 212 24.57 -26.80 0.19
CA GLU A 212 26.02 -26.98 0.38
C GLU A 212 26.43 -28.45 0.30
N LYS A 213 25.68 -29.31 1.00
CA LYS A 213 25.89 -30.76 1.02
C LYS A 213 25.20 -31.48 -0.16
N GLY A 214 24.65 -30.72 -1.11
CA GLY A 214 23.92 -31.25 -2.26
C GLY A 214 22.51 -31.75 -1.92
N ILE A 215 21.85 -32.30 -2.94
CA ILE A 215 20.51 -32.90 -2.82
C ILE A 215 20.66 -34.39 -3.12
N THR A 216 20.34 -35.22 -2.14
CA THR A 216 20.49 -36.68 -2.24
C THR A 216 19.46 -37.29 -3.20
N THR A 217 19.71 -38.50 -3.72
CA THR A 217 18.77 -39.24 -4.58
C THR A 217 17.92 -40.24 -3.81
N ASP A 218 18.30 -40.56 -2.57
CA ASP A 218 17.66 -41.54 -1.71
C ASP A 218 16.64 -40.90 -0.75
N LYS A 219 16.85 -39.64 -0.32
CA LYS A 219 16.02 -38.99 0.71
C LYS A 219 15.57 -37.57 0.37
N ASP A 220 14.30 -37.26 0.63
CA ASP A 220 13.73 -35.91 0.51
C ASP A 220 14.23 -34.98 1.63
N ILE A 221 14.19 -33.66 1.40
CA ILE A 221 14.56 -32.66 2.41
C ILE A 221 13.27 -32.00 2.91
N GLY A 222 12.89 -32.26 4.17
CA GLY A 222 11.56 -31.93 4.68
C GLY A 222 11.49 -30.81 5.70
N ASP A 223 12.62 -30.29 6.18
CA ASP A 223 12.73 -29.43 7.36
C ASP A 223 13.43 -28.10 7.06
N ILE A 224 13.21 -27.54 5.87
CA ILE A 224 13.86 -26.31 5.42
C ILE A 224 13.22 -25.10 6.10
N ARG A 225 14.07 -24.25 6.68
CA ARG A 225 13.74 -22.90 7.15
C ARG A 225 14.39 -21.88 6.20
N VAL A 226 13.58 -21.00 5.63
CA VAL A 226 14.06 -19.97 4.69
C VAL A 226 14.19 -18.65 5.43
N SER A 227 15.31 -17.94 5.28
CA SER A 227 15.42 -16.58 5.83
C SER A 227 14.33 -15.67 5.24
N ALA A 228 14.05 -14.54 5.90
CA ALA A 228 13.03 -13.60 5.40
C ALA A 228 13.32 -13.18 3.94
N VAL A 229 12.31 -13.29 3.08
CA VAL A 229 12.35 -12.82 1.69
C VAL A 229 11.32 -11.73 1.54
N SER A 230 11.79 -10.49 1.49
CA SER A 230 10.95 -9.31 1.26
C SER A 230 11.73 -8.23 0.53
N TYR A 231 11.04 -7.49 -0.33
CA TYR A 231 11.63 -6.41 -1.11
C TYR A 231 10.58 -5.38 -1.52
N ILE A 232 11.05 -4.20 -1.91
CA ILE A 232 10.21 -3.19 -2.53
C ILE A 232 10.08 -3.48 -4.02
N THR A 233 8.86 -3.35 -4.55
CA THR A 233 8.55 -3.44 -5.97
C THR A 233 7.99 -2.11 -6.48
N ASP A 234 8.40 -1.76 -7.69
CA ASP A 234 7.86 -0.68 -8.51
C ASP A 234 6.94 -1.20 -9.63
N ASP A 235 6.79 -2.53 -9.77
CA ASP A 235 5.82 -3.13 -10.71
C ASP A 235 4.44 -2.46 -10.57
N PRO A 236 3.70 -2.28 -11.68
CA PRO A 236 2.30 -1.86 -11.62
C PRO A 236 1.51 -2.82 -10.73
N TRP A 237 0.42 -2.35 -10.12
CA TRP A 237 -0.42 -3.22 -9.30
C TRP A 237 -0.95 -4.39 -10.14
N PRO A 238 -0.96 -5.64 -9.64
CA PRO A 238 -1.38 -6.80 -10.43
C PRO A 238 -2.83 -6.66 -10.93
N THR A 239 -3.02 -6.90 -12.23
CA THR A 239 -4.35 -6.95 -12.87
C THR A 239 -5.03 -8.32 -12.69
N THR A 240 -4.24 -9.35 -12.36
CA THR A 240 -4.71 -10.69 -12.00
C THR A 240 -3.86 -11.21 -10.84
N LEU A 241 -4.50 -11.87 -9.88
CA LEU A 241 -3.80 -12.53 -8.77
C LEU A 241 -3.51 -14.00 -9.10
N PRO A 242 -2.36 -14.54 -8.66
CA PRO A 242 -2.01 -15.95 -8.84
C PRO A 242 -2.83 -16.90 -7.94
#